data_AF-A0A348XHH4-F1
#
_entry.id   AF-A0A348XHH4-F1
#
_cell.length_a   1.000
_cell.length_b   1.000
_cell.length_c   1.000
_cell.angle_alpha   90.00
_cell.angle_beta   90.00
_cell.angle_gamma   90.00
#
_symmetry.space_group_name_H-M   'P 1'
#
loop_
_entity.id
_entity.type
_entity.pdbx_description
1 polymer ?
#
loop_
_entity_poly.entity_id
_entity_poly.type
_entity_poly.pdbx_seq_one_letter_code
_entity_poly.pdbx_strand_id
1 'polypeptide(L)'
;MPRSRSFFLRLVCLVAFAACCTLDVSAQLSLQVTVGQYRHMAYEPVSLNLRVRNDSGNPLSFRDGGTFSLQVRHNGKFIASRLAKDKGKNPIHALTLPAGAEKSISLQINRFAQLQRPGEYEVVVRVGHRRLRSDYRARPAVFSVSHGIEVWHRSVGVPRPNSAGEIASRRIAIVRFRGDHGDLNMLKIEDDQYVYAVSRLGPSIVGVTPQGEVDARSFVHTMVQTAPRQFEYRTFDLAGKQKEVKVYLFEGTNPRLVRDPDLGRVIVLGGRLAVEGLDFNTAGEGPTPAGLDDAPGVGDVAQPDDTIIEDLPDMADRAKE
;
A
#
# COMPACT_ATOMS: atom_id res chain seq x y z
N MET A 1 70.84 3.79 -12.47
CA MET A 1 69.91 2.65 -12.63
C MET A 1 68.90 2.62 -11.48
N PRO A 2 67.70 3.24 -11.60
CA PRO A 2 66.68 3.22 -10.54
C PRO A 2 65.28 2.97 -11.12
N ARG A 3 65.00 1.80 -11.72
CA ARG A 3 63.68 1.53 -12.36
C ARG A 3 62.91 0.32 -11.83
N SER A 4 63.53 -0.55 -11.03
CA SER A 4 62.92 -1.83 -10.62
C SER A 4 62.04 -1.73 -9.35
N ARG A 5 62.39 -0.90 -8.36
CA ARG A 5 61.66 -0.82 -7.08
C ARG A 5 60.31 -0.10 -7.15
N SER A 6 60.16 0.87 -8.07
CA SER A 6 58.89 1.62 -8.25
C SER A 6 57.82 0.78 -8.94
N PHE A 7 58.21 -0.13 -9.84
CA PHE A 7 57.28 -1.05 -10.51
C PHE A 7 56.71 -2.08 -9.55
N PHE A 8 57.55 -2.62 -8.67
CA PHE A 8 57.13 -3.61 -7.68
C PHE A 8 56.14 -3.02 -6.66
N LEU A 9 56.37 -1.78 -6.21
CA LEU A 9 55.47 -1.09 -5.28
C LEU A 9 54.12 -0.73 -5.93
N ARG A 10 54.12 -0.32 -7.20
CA ARG A 10 52.88 -0.05 -7.96
C ARG A 10 52.07 -1.31 -8.23
N LEU A 11 52.74 -2.45 -8.48
CA LEU A 11 52.09 -3.74 -8.67
C LEU A 11 51.41 -4.23 -7.37
N VAL A 12 52.09 -4.08 -6.23
CA VAL A 12 51.53 -4.44 -4.92
C VAL A 12 50.32 -3.56 -4.55
N CYS A 13 50.37 -2.25 -4.83
CA CYS A 13 49.22 -1.37 -4.64
C CYS A 13 48.04 -1.70 -5.57
N LEU A 14 48.30 -2.15 -6.80
CA LEU A 14 47.25 -2.48 -7.77
C LEU A 14 46.57 -3.83 -7.45
N VAL A 15 47.32 -4.81 -6.91
CA VAL A 15 46.76 -6.06 -6.39
C VAL A 15 45.99 -5.83 -5.09
N ALA A 16 46.47 -4.95 -4.20
CA ALA A 16 45.73 -4.57 -2.98
C ALA A 16 44.45 -3.78 -3.28
N PHE A 17 44.43 -2.97 -4.35
CA PHE A 17 43.23 -2.25 -4.80
C PHE A 17 42.22 -3.18 -5.50
N ALA A 18 42.69 -4.17 -6.28
CA ALA A 18 41.84 -5.18 -6.91
C ALA A 18 41.24 -6.19 -5.91
N ALA A 19 41.94 -6.49 -4.81
CA ALA A 19 41.40 -7.31 -3.72
C ALA A 19 40.30 -6.59 -2.90
N CYS A 20 40.13 -5.28 -3.08
CA CYS A 20 39.08 -4.48 -2.47
C CYS A 20 37.79 -4.45 -3.31
N CYS A 21 37.80 -5.06 -4.50
CA CYS A 21 36.63 -5.19 -5.35
C CYS A 21 35.75 -6.35 -4.88
N THR A 22 34.79 -6.01 -4.01
CA THR A 22 33.44 -6.58 -3.94
C THR A 22 33.35 -8.11 -3.82
N LEU A 23 33.53 -8.62 -2.61
CA LEU A 23 32.85 -9.85 -2.20
C LEU A 23 31.34 -9.55 -2.10
N ASP A 24 30.64 -9.66 -3.22
CA ASP A 24 29.20 -9.89 -3.17
C ASP A 24 29.00 -11.28 -2.56
N VAL A 25 28.76 -11.30 -1.24
CA VAL A 25 28.29 -12.50 -0.56
C VAL A 25 26.95 -12.86 -1.19
N SER A 26 26.98 -13.78 -2.14
CA SER A 26 25.77 -14.39 -2.69
C SER A 26 25.14 -15.23 -1.59
N ALA A 27 24.16 -14.64 -0.92
CA ALA A 27 23.36 -15.31 0.08
C ALA A 27 22.45 -16.34 -0.62
N GLN A 28 22.42 -17.58 -0.13
CA GLN A 28 21.51 -18.62 -0.64
C GLN A 28 20.02 -18.24 -0.48
N LEU A 29 19.73 -17.25 0.37
CA LEU A 29 18.43 -16.64 0.55
C LEU A 29 18.59 -15.12 0.57
N SER A 30 17.96 -14.44 -0.38
CA SER A 30 17.89 -12.98 -0.40
C SER A 30 16.61 -12.50 0.27
N LEU A 31 16.73 -11.52 1.16
CA LEU A 31 15.64 -10.96 1.94
C LEU A 31 15.57 -9.45 1.75
N GLN A 32 14.40 -8.96 1.36
CA GLN A 32 14.12 -7.54 1.32
C GLN A 32 12.86 -7.25 2.13
N VAL A 33 12.94 -6.24 2.99
CA VAL A 33 11.83 -5.77 3.80
C VAL A 33 11.51 -4.34 3.40
N THR A 34 10.25 -4.07 3.11
CA THR A 34 9.75 -2.73 2.84
C THR A 34 8.51 -2.46 3.67
N VAL A 35 8.34 -1.21 4.10
CA VAL A 35 7.11 -0.70 4.69
C VAL A 35 6.50 0.24 3.66
N GLY A 36 5.19 0.16 3.46
CA GLY A 36 4.53 0.90 2.38
C GLY A 36 4.67 2.41 2.49
N GLN A 37 4.69 2.94 3.72
CA GLN A 37 4.85 4.36 3.99
C GLN A 37 5.85 4.59 5.11
N TYR A 38 6.48 5.76 5.13
CA TYR A 38 7.38 6.15 6.19
C TYR A 38 6.62 6.75 7.37
N ARG A 39 5.58 7.57 7.16
CA ARG A 39 4.80 8.19 8.24
C ARG A 39 3.48 7.48 8.48
N HIS A 40 3.27 7.07 9.72
CA HIS A 40 2.03 6.47 10.21
C HIS A 40 1.47 7.24 11.40
N MET A 41 0.15 7.29 11.50
CA MET A 41 -0.52 7.80 12.69
C MET A 41 -0.47 6.74 13.80
N ALA A 42 -0.40 7.17 15.06
CA ALA A 42 -0.56 6.25 16.19
C ALA A 42 -1.86 5.41 16.03
N TYR A 43 -1.78 4.12 16.35
CA TYR A 43 -2.84 3.12 16.15
C TYR A 43 -3.18 2.76 14.70
N GLU A 44 -2.50 3.33 13.70
CA GLU A 44 -2.65 2.94 12.30
C GLU A 44 -2.08 1.52 12.05
N PRO A 45 -2.78 0.67 11.27
CA PRO A 45 -2.21 -0.57 10.76
C PRO A 45 -0.97 -0.34 9.89
N VAL A 46 0.19 -0.85 10.33
CA VAL A 46 1.45 -0.80 9.58
C VAL A 46 1.68 -2.15 8.90
N SER A 47 1.70 -2.14 7.56
CA SER A 47 1.97 -3.32 6.75
C SER A 47 3.43 -3.36 6.27
N LEU A 48 4.05 -4.52 6.44
CA LEU A 48 5.41 -4.84 6.04
C LEU A 48 5.36 -5.87 4.91
N ASN A 49 6.04 -5.60 3.80
CA ASN A 49 6.24 -6.56 2.73
C ASN A 49 7.62 -7.21 2.90
N LEU A 50 7.64 -8.52 3.07
CA LEU A 50 8.84 -9.34 3.06
C LEU A 50 8.94 -10.05 1.72
N ARG A 51 9.93 -9.70 0.92
CA ARG A 51 10.31 -10.39 -0.32
C ARG A 51 11.43 -11.37 0.00
N VAL A 52 11.21 -12.63 -0.37
CA VAL A 52 12.14 -13.74 -0.15
C VAL A 52 12.46 -14.37 -1.49
N ARG A 53 13.74 -14.37 -1.88
CA ARG A 53 14.23 -15.03 -3.09
C ARG A 53 15.17 -16.16 -2.73
N ASN A 54 14.95 -17.31 -3.37
CA ASN A 54 15.72 -18.52 -3.12
C ASN A 54 16.83 -18.69 -4.16
N ASP A 55 18.06 -18.39 -3.77
CA ASP A 55 19.26 -18.54 -4.60
C ASP A 55 20.06 -19.81 -4.24
N SER A 56 19.46 -20.75 -3.50
CA SER A 56 20.14 -21.97 -3.00
C SER A 56 20.28 -23.11 -4.01
N GLY A 57 19.73 -22.95 -5.22
CA GLY A 57 19.70 -23.99 -6.25
C GLY A 57 18.79 -25.19 -5.93
N ASN A 58 18.09 -25.18 -4.80
CA ASN A 58 17.21 -26.26 -4.35
C ASN A 58 15.85 -25.70 -3.93
N PRO A 59 14.74 -26.43 -4.11
CA PRO A 59 13.47 -26.04 -3.54
C PRO A 59 13.53 -26.03 -2.00
N LEU A 60 13.00 -24.98 -1.39
CA LEU A 60 12.91 -24.79 0.06
C LEU A 60 11.45 -24.78 0.50
N SER A 61 11.10 -25.60 1.50
CA SER A 61 9.77 -25.62 2.12
C SER A 61 9.89 -25.25 3.59
N PHE A 62 9.27 -24.13 3.96
CA PHE A 62 9.39 -23.56 5.30
C PHE A 62 8.45 -24.18 6.33
N ARG A 63 7.65 -25.18 5.93
CA ARG A 63 6.70 -25.90 6.79
C ARG A 63 7.41 -26.60 7.95
N ASP A 64 8.37 -27.48 7.64
CA ASP A 64 8.98 -28.40 8.61
C ASP A 64 10.42 -28.01 8.98
N GLY A 65 10.75 -26.73 8.87
CA GLY A 65 12.11 -26.27 9.17
C GLY A 65 12.40 -24.79 8.93
N GLY A 66 11.38 -23.98 8.63
CA GLY A 66 11.52 -22.53 8.50
C GLY A 66 11.48 -21.84 9.87
N THR A 67 12.40 -20.92 10.10
CA THR A 67 12.40 -20.03 11.26
C THR A 67 12.15 -18.59 10.82
N PHE A 68 11.38 -17.85 11.61
CA PHE A 68 11.11 -16.44 11.37
C PHE A 68 11.20 -15.69 12.70
N SER A 69 11.95 -14.60 12.69
CA SER A 69 11.97 -13.67 13.81
C SER A 69 11.79 -12.24 13.32
N LEU A 70 10.98 -11.48 14.06
CA LEU A 70 10.74 -10.07 13.82
C LEU A 70 11.06 -9.32 15.11
N GLN A 71 12.07 -8.45 15.03
CA GLN A 71 12.49 -7.57 16.10
C GLN A 71 12.10 -6.14 15.76
N VAL A 72 11.54 -5.42 16.73
CA VAL A 72 11.20 -4.01 16.58
C VAL A 72 11.98 -3.20 17.60
N ARG A 73 12.54 -2.08 17.14
CA ARG A 73 13.11 -1.06 18.01
C ARG A 73 12.28 0.21 17.92
N HIS A 74 12.15 0.92 19.04
CA HIS A 74 11.55 2.24 19.15
C HIS A 74 12.62 3.19 19.69
N ASN A 75 12.97 4.22 18.92
CA ASN A 75 14.05 5.17 19.24
C ASN A 75 15.35 4.46 19.67
N GLY A 76 15.76 3.43 18.91
CA GLY A 76 16.96 2.64 19.17
C GLY A 76 16.84 1.57 20.27
N LYS A 77 15.75 1.53 21.04
CA LYS A 77 15.54 0.54 22.11
C LYS A 77 14.63 -0.60 21.65
N PHE A 78 15.00 -1.84 21.93
CA PHE A 78 14.15 -2.99 21.64
C PHE A 78 12.83 -2.90 22.41
N ILE A 79 11.72 -3.19 21.73
CA ILE A 79 10.40 -3.32 22.34
C ILE A 79 9.95 -4.78 22.29
N ALA A 80 9.14 -5.19 23.26
CA ALA A 80 8.66 -6.57 23.35
C ALA A 80 7.88 -6.96 22.09
N SER A 81 8.29 -8.08 21.47
CA SER A 81 7.57 -8.70 20.36
C SER A 81 6.64 -9.78 20.87
N ARG A 82 5.34 -9.68 20.57
CA ARG A 82 4.30 -10.68 20.88
C ARG A 82 4.53 -12.00 20.15
N LEU A 83 5.31 -12.01 19.07
CA LEU A 83 5.63 -13.23 18.31
C LEU A 83 6.35 -14.28 19.15
N ALA A 84 7.10 -13.87 20.18
CA ALA A 84 7.92 -14.78 20.99
C ALA A 84 7.11 -15.83 21.78
N LYS A 85 5.79 -15.67 21.92
CA LYS A 85 4.94 -16.59 22.71
C LYS A 85 4.13 -17.59 21.88
N ASP A 86 4.03 -17.43 20.56
CA ASP A 86 3.07 -18.18 19.73
C ASP A 86 3.82 -19.08 18.72
N LYS A 87 4.40 -20.19 19.21
CA LYS A 87 5.20 -21.15 18.41
C LYS A 87 4.46 -21.71 17.18
N GLY A 88 3.13 -21.62 17.13
CA GLY A 88 2.29 -22.12 16.03
C GLY A 88 1.96 -21.12 14.90
N LYS A 89 2.42 -19.86 14.97
CA LYS A 89 2.06 -18.82 13.97
C LYS A 89 3.28 -18.24 13.26
N ASN A 90 4.19 -19.10 12.81
CA ASN A 90 5.25 -18.65 11.91
C ASN A 90 4.60 -18.13 10.60
N PRO A 91 4.71 -16.82 10.27
CA PRO A 91 4.06 -16.25 9.09
C PRO A 91 4.55 -16.85 7.77
N ILE A 92 5.73 -17.47 7.75
CA ILE A 92 6.30 -18.11 6.56
C ILE A 92 6.09 -19.64 6.55
N HIS A 93 5.33 -20.22 7.48
CA HIS A 93 5.15 -21.67 7.58
C HIS A 93 4.59 -22.31 6.29
N ALA A 94 3.69 -21.63 5.59
CA ALA A 94 3.13 -22.13 4.33
C ALA A 94 4.00 -21.81 3.10
N LEU A 95 5.14 -21.14 3.27
CA LEU A 95 5.99 -20.71 2.17
C LEU A 95 6.73 -21.91 1.57
N THR A 96 6.56 -22.10 0.27
CA THR A 96 7.41 -22.99 -0.53
C THR A 96 8.02 -22.17 -1.67
N LEU A 97 9.34 -22.21 -1.78
CA LEU A 97 10.13 -21.48 -2.76
C LEU A 97 10.89 -22.47 -3.65
N PRO A 98 10.53 -22.59 -4.94
CA PRO A 98 11.39 -23.23 -5.93
C PRO A 98 12.78 -22.57 -6.00
N ALA A 99 13.75 -23.26 -6.59
CA ALA A 99 15.06 -22.68 -6.87
C ALA A 99 14.92 -21.49 -7.83
N GLY A 100 15.60 -20.38 -7.55
CA GLY A 100 15.54 -19.12 -8.31
C GLY A 100 14.25 -18.31 -8.14
N ALA A 101 13.23 -18.86 -7.47
CA ALA A 101 11.95 -18.19 -7.33
C ALA A 101 11.95 -17.14 -6.22
N GLU A 102 11.09 -16.14 -6.38
CA GLU A 102 10.84 -15.08 -5.42
C GLU A 102 9.37 -15.05 -5.01
N LYS A 103 9.09 -14.81 -3.72
CA LYS A 103 7.74 -14.56 -3.22
C LYS A 103 7.73 -13.40 -2.24
N SER A 104 6.66 -12.61 -2.29
CA SER A 104 6.37 -11.55 -1.33
C SER A 104 5.28 -11.97 -0.34
N ILE A 105 5.47 -11.61 0.92
CA ILE A 105 4.53 -11.87 2.01
C ILE A 105 4.23 -10.54 2.69
N SER A 106 2.94 -10.21 2.84
CA SER A 106 2.50 -9.02 3.57
C SER A 106 2.15 -9.38 5.02
N LEU A 107 2.67 -8.62 5.97
CA LEU A 107 2.54 -8.83 7.40
C LEU A 107 2.16 -7.53 8.12
N GLN A 108 1.18 -7.59 9.02
CA GLN A 108 0.82 -6.43 9.82
C GLN A 108 1.64 -6.38 11.12
N ILE A 109 2.50 -5.37 11.27
CA ILE A 109 3.47 -5.26 12.37
C ILE A 109 2.77 -5.09 13.73
N ASN A 110 1.61 -4.43 13.78
CA ASN A 110 0.83 -4.21 15.01
C ASN A 110 0.43 -5.51 15.72
N ARG A 111 0.40 -6.64 14.99
CA ARG A 111 0.14 -7.97 15.57
C ARG A 111 1.34 -8.47 16.39
N PHE A 112 2.54 -8.02 16.05
CA PHE A 112 3.79 -8.44 16.66
C PHE A 112 4.34 -7.42 17.66
N ALA A 113 4.09 -6.13 17.50
CA ALA A 113 4.60 -5.10 18.39
C ALA A 113 3.58 -3.99 18.64
N GLN A 114 3.72 -3.31 19.78
CA GLN A 114 2.92 -2.12 20.10
C GLN A 114 3.54 -0.90 19.44
N LEU A 115 2.84 -0.31 18.47
CA LEU A 115 3.31 0.82 17.67
C LEU A 115 2.59 2.14 18.05
N GLN A 116 2.09 2.24 19.28
CA GLN A 116 1.24 3.38 19.70
C GLN A 116 2.05 4.64 20.01
N ARG A 117 3.30 4.46 20.44
CA ARG A 117 4.11 5.57 20.98
C ARG A 117 4.73 6.37 19.84
N PRO A 118 4.67 7.70 19.85
CA PRO A 118 5.35 8.52 18.86
C PRO A 118 6.86 8.28 18.84
N GLY A 119 7.45 8.39 17.66
CA GLY A 119 8.89 8.24 17.44
C GLY A 119 9.22 7.38 16.23
N GLU A 120 10.50 7.08 16.08
CA GLU A 120 11.02 6.26 14.99
C GLU A 120 11.02 4.78 15.39
N TYR A 121 10.60 3.93 14.46
CA TYR A 121 10.59 2.49 14.58
C TYR A 121 11.49 1.86 13.53
N GLU A 122 12.30 0.89 13.97
CA GLU A 122 13.14 0.06 13.10
C GLU A 122 12.65 -1.39 13.21
N VAL A 123 12.39 -2.03 12.07
CA VAL A 123 11.99 -3.42 12.00
C VAL A 123 13.08 -4.24 11.34
N VAL A 124 13.51 -5.28 12.03
CA VAL A 124 14.52 -6.22 11.58
C VAL A 124 13.90 -7.60 11.49
N VAL A 125 13.90 -8.16 10.28
CA VAL A 125 13.43 -9.52 10.01
C VAL A 125 14.62 -10.45 9.83
N ARG A 126 14.53 -11.64 10.43
CA ARG A 126 15.44 -12.76 10.12
C ARG A 126 14.63 -13.98 9.71
N VAL A 127 15.11 -14.65 8.66
CA VAL A 127 14.55 -15.88 8.14
C VAL A 127 15.63 -16.94 8.10
N GLY A 128 15.36 -18.08 8.70
CA GLY A 128 16.23 -19.24 8.64
C GLY A 128 15.50 -20.44 8.07
N HIS A 129 16.29 -21.45 7.71
CA HIS A 129 15.78 -22.72 7.21
C HIS A 129 16.77 -23.83 7.58
N ARG A 130 16.29 -24.98 8.08
CA ARG A 130 17.14 -26.10 8.53
C ARG A 130 18.17 -26.60 7.49
N ARG A 131 17.85 -26.47 6.20
CA ARG A 131 18.74 -26.84 5.08
C ARG A 131 19.83 -25.79 4.76
N LEU A 132 19.77 -24.61 5.37
CA LEU A 132 20.73 -23.54 5.17
C LEU A 132 21.65 -23.43 6.40
N ARG A 133 22.89 -22.94 6.19
CA ARG A 133 23.91 -22.90 7.25
C ARG A 133 23.65 -21.87 8.34
N SER A 134 22.91 -20.81 8.02
CA SER A 134 22.70 -19.66 8.89
C SER A 134 21.33 -19.04 8.66
N ASP A 135 20.87 -18.29 9.67
CA ASP A 135 19.74 -17.38 9.50
C ASP A 135 20.17 -16.16 8.69
N TYR A 136 19.33 -15.75 7.75
CA TYR A 136 19.53 -14.59 6.92
C TYR A 136 18.80 -13.40 7.52
N ARG A 137 19.44 -12.23 7.51
CA ARG A 137 18.90 -10.99 8.06
C ARG A 137 18.61 -10.01 6.93
N ALA A 138 17.38 -9.50 6.89
CA ALA A 138 17.03 -8.43 5.97
C ALA A 138 17.66 -7.09 6.41
N ARG A 139 17.87 -6.18 5.44
CA ARG A 139 18.16 -4.77 5.77
C ARG A 139 16.99 -4.22 6.60
N PRO A 140 17.25 -3.46 7.68
CA PRO A 140 16.19 -2.90 8.51
C PRO A 140 15.29 -1.96 7.71
N ALA A 141 13.99 -2.01 7.97
CA ALA A 141 13.05 -1.02 7.48
C ALA A 141 12.71 -0.04 8.59
N VAL A 142 12.65 1.25 8.26
CA VAL A 142 12.42 2.34 9.22
C VAL A 142 11.14 3.07 8.85
N PHE A 143 10.35 3.44 9.86
CA PHE A 143 9.17 4.27 9.73
C PHE A 143 8.97 5.10 11.00
N SER A 144 8.21 6.19 10.92
CA SER A 144 7.89 7.05 12.06
C SER A 144 6.40 6.98 12.38
N VAL A 145 6.10 7.05 13.69
CA VAL A 145 4.74 7.16 14.22
C VAL A 145 4.59 8.51 14.90
N SER A 146 3.48 9.20 14.64
CA SER A 146 3.14 10.45 15.33
C SER A 146 1.63 10.57 15.55
N HIS A 147 1.24 11.55 16.37
CA HIS A 147 -0.16 11.93 16.52
C HIS A 147 -0.53 12.96 15.46
N GLY A 148 -1.81 13.01 15.10
CA GLY A 148 -2.37 14.10 14.30
C GLY A 148 -3.09 15.13 15.18
N ILE A 149 -3.63 16.15 14.52
CA ILE A 149 -4.39 17.24 15.13
C ILE A 149 -5.86 17.02 14.81
N GLU A 150 -6.70 16.94 15.84
CA GLU A 150 -8.14 16.77 15.64
C GLU A 150 -8.75 18.02 14.99
N VAL A 151 -9.58 17.83 13.97
CA VAL A 151 -10.26 18.92 13.24
C VAL A 151 -11.78 18.84 13.31
N TRP A 152 -12.31 17.66 13.63
CA TRP A 152 -13.73 17.42 13.86
C TRP A 152 -13.88 16.24 14.82
N HIS A 153 -14.87 16.27 15.71
CA HIS A 153 -15.20 15.13 16.54
C HIS A 153 -16.68 15.10 16.96
N ARG A 154 -17.14 13.92 17.36
CA ARG A 154 -18.42 13.71 18.01
C ARG A 154 -18.39 12.45 18.88
N SER A 155 -19.05 12.50 20.03
CA SER A 155 -19.31 11.32 20.86
C SER A 155 -20.72 10.80 20.59
N VAL A 156 -20.85 9.47 20.43
CA VAL A 156 -22.14 8.82 20.15
C VAL A 156 -22.30 7.55 20.97
N GLY A 157 -23.55 7.21 21.30
CA GLY A 157 -23.86 5.93 21.95
C GLY A 157 -23.74 4.76 20.98
N VAL A 158 -23.33 3.59 21.48
CA VAL A 158 -23.30 2.33 20.74
C VAL A 158 -24.68 1.68 20.84
N PRO A 159 -25.38 1.42 19.72
CA PRO A 159 -26.68 0.77 19.74
C PRO A 159 -26.59 -0.64 20.34
N ARG A 160 -27.36 -0.90 21.40
CA ARG A 160 -27.53 -2.22 22.01
C ARG A 160 -29.03 -2.48 22.16
N PRO A 161 -29.62 -3.36 21.32
CA PRO A 161 -31.03 -3.71 21.47
C PRO A 161 -31.26 -4.31 22.87
N ASN A 162 -32.29 -3.82 23.56
CA ASN A 162 -32.78 -4.37 24.82
C ASN A 162 -31.79 -4.33 26.00
N SER A 163 -30.83 -3.40 26.04
CA SER A 163 -30.02 -3.17 27.23
C SER A 163 -30.57 -2.03 28.08
N ALA A 164 -30.92 -2.31 29.33
CA ALA A 164 -31.28 -1.29 30.33
C ALA A 164 -30.06 -0.68 31.06
N GLY A 165 -28.85 -1.15 30.75
CA GLY A 165 -27.60 -0.68 31.36
C GLY A 165 -27.10 0.63 30.75
N GLU A 166 -25.96 1.10 31.25
CA GLU A 166 -25.28 2.29 30.73
C GLU A 166 -24.97 2.17 29.24
N ILE A 167 -25.27 3.24 28.50
CA ILE A 167 -25.01 3.32 27.06
C ILE A 167 -23.51 3.53 26.87
N ALA A 168 -22.82 2.47 26.41
CA ALA A 168 -21.43 2.59 25.99
C ALA A 168 -21.30 3.67 24.91
N SER A 169 -20.32 4.56 25.05
CA SER A 169 -20.09 5.64 24.08
C SER A 169 -18.83 5.38 23.26
N ARG A 170 -18.80 5.94 22.05
CA ARG A 170 -17.62 5.99 21.19
C ARG A 170 -17.37 7.43 20.78
N ARG A 171 -16.11 7.85 20.86
CA ARG A 171 -15.62 9.10 20.28
C ARG A 171 -15.18 8.83 18.85
N ILE A 172 -15.73 9.60 17.93
CA ILE A 172 -15.38 9.59 16.51
C ILE A 172 -14.70 10.92 16.22
N ALA A 173 -13.58 10.88 15.53
CA ALA A 173 -12.81 12.06 15.18
C ALA A 173 -12.30 11.99 13.74
N ILE A 174 -12.24 13.15 13.08
CA ILE A 174 -11.41 13.36 11.90
C ILE A 174 -10.17 14.12 12.36
N VAL A 175 -9.02 13.56 12.03
CA VAL A 175 -7.71 14.01 12.47
C VAL A 175 -6.88 14.38 11.25
N ARG A 176 -6.32 15.59 11.24
CA ARG A 176 -5.32 16.02 10.27
C ARG A 176 -3.96 15.44 10.66
N PHE A 177 -3.36 14.69 9.76
CA PHE A 177 -2.10 13.99 9.97
C PHE A 177 -1.10 14.36 8.87
N ARG A 178 0.15 14.64 9.25
CA ARG A 178 1.21 14.94 8.28
C ARG A 178 1.78 13.65 7.71
N GLY A 179 1.34 13.27 6.51
CA GLY A 179 1.83 12.10 5.79
C GLY A 179 3.16 12.35 5.08
N ASP A 180 3.55 11.39 4.24
CA ASP A 180 4.78 11.45 3.45
C ASP A 180 4.69 12.46 2.31
N HIS A 181 3.51 12.60 1.70
CA HIS A 181 3.30 13.38 0.48
C HIS A 181 2.38 14.61 0.73
N GLY A 182 2.20 14.99 1.99
CA GLY A 182 1.33 16.09 2.39
C GLY A 182 0.45 15.74 3.59
N ASP A 183 -0.39 16.69 3.98
CA ASP A 183 -1.35 16.49 5.06
C ASP A 183 -2.51 15.62 4.59
N LEU A 184 -3.01 14.77 5.48
CA LEU A 184 -4.08 13.81 5.26
C LEU A 184 -5.17 14.00 6.30
N ASN A 185 -6.42 13.73 5.90
CA ASN A 185 -7.52 13.53 6.83
C ASN A 185 -7.60 12.04 7.20
N MET A 186 -7.70 11.75 8.49
CA MET A 186 -7.76 10.40 9.06
C MET A 186 -9.02 10.26 9.90
N LEU A 187 -9.75 9.16 9.77
CA LEU A 187 -10.80 8.78 10.71
C LEU A 187 -10.17 8.08 11.91
N LYS A 188 -10.60 8.44 13.11
CA LYS A 188 -10.27 7.75 14.36
C LYS A 188 -11.57 7.43 15.12
N ILE A 189 -11.74 6.18 15.53
CA ILE A 189 -12.85 5.75 16.38
C ILE A 189 -12.29 5.09 17.62
N GLU A 190 -12.67 5.57 18.80
CA GLU A 190 -12.17 5.09 20.09
C GLU A 190 -13.21 5.19 21.21
N ASP A 191 -12.94 4.52 22.32
CA ASP A 191 -13.53 4.79 23.62
C ASP A 191 -12.39 4.95 24.66
N ASP A 192 -12.74 4.98 25.95
CA ASP A 192 -11.76 5.15 27.03
C ASP A 192 -10.75 3.99 27.13
N GLN A 193 -11.04 2.84 26.55
CA GLN A 193 -10.24 1.61 26.66
C GLN A 193 -9.57 1.21 25.35
N TYR A 194 -10.22 1.44 24.21
CA TYR A 194 -9.85 0.87 22.92
C TYR A 194 -9.92 1.88 21.79
N VAL A 195 -8.92 1.84 20.92
CA VAL A 195 -8.98 2.44 19.58
C VAL A 195 -9.45 1.37 18.61
N TYR A 196 -10.67 1.52 18.09
CA TYR A 196 -11.31 0.55 17.19
C TYR A 196 -10.78 0.65 15.77
N ALA A 197 -10.56 1.88 15.29
CA ALA A 197 -10.10 2.10 13.93
C ALA A 197 -9.34 3.40 13.77
N VAL A 198 -8.31 3.35 12.94
CA VAL A 198 -7.64 4.51 12.33
C VAL A 198 -7.56 4.25 10.84
N SER A 199 -8.19 5.11 10.03
CA SER A 199 -8.31 4.93 8.57
C SER A 199 -8.02 6.22 7.82
N ARG A 200 -7.28 6.13 6.71
CA ARG A 200 -6.98 7.28 5.83
C ARG A 200 -8.22 7.65 5.02
N LEU A 201 -8.69 8.89 5.14
CA LEU A 201 -9.83 9.42 4.38
C LEU A 201 -9.41 10.05 3.06
N GLY A 202 -8.27 10.73 3.01
CA GLY A 202 -7.78 11.41 1.81
C GLY A 202 -6.84 12.57 2.14
N PRO A 203 -6.42 13.37 1.16
CA PRO A 203 -5.62 14.57 1.41
C PRO A 203 -6.38 15.60 2.26
N SER A 204 -5.63 16.43 2.98
CA SER A 204 -6.14 17.61 3.67
C SER A 204 -5.80 18.85 2.84
N ILE A 205 -6.82 19.45 2.23
CA ILE A 205 -6.68 20.68 1.44
C ILE A 205 -6.76 21.89 2.38
N VAL A 206 -5.81 22.82 2.23
CA VAL A 206 -5.75 24.04 3.05
C VAL A 206 -7.01 24.88 2.84
N GLY A 207 -7.58 25.39 3.93
CA GLY A 207 -8.81 26.19 3.90
C GLY A 207 -10.11 25.37 3.78
N VAL A 208 -10.03 24.04 3.61
CA VAL A 208 -11.20 23.17 3.51
C VAL A 208 -11.25 22.23 4.71
N THR A 209 -12.28 22.40 5.53
CA THR A 209 -12.51 21.55 6.70
C THR A 209 -13.26 20.28 6.28
N PRO A 210 -12.75 19.08 6.62
CA PRO A 210 -13.50 17.85 6.37
C PRO A 210 -14.78 17.84 7.20
N GLN A 211 -15.81 17.18 6.70
CA GLN A 211 -17.08 17.08 7.41
C GLN A 211 -17.27 15.65 7.93
N GLY A 212 -17.77 15.55 9.16
CA GLY A 212 -18.21 14.31 9.76
C GLY A 212 -19.65 14.46 10.26
N GLU A 213 -20.43 13.41 10.14
CA GLU A 213 -21.77 13.31 10.71
C GLU A 213 -22.07 11.87 11.14
N VAL A 214 -23.05 11.67 12.02
CA VAL A 214 -23.47 10.33 12.46
C VAL A 214 -24.98 10.19 12.34
N ASP A 215 -25.43 9.15 11.65
CA ASP A 215 -26.86 8.90 11.45
C ASP A 215 -27.53 8.20 12.64
N ALA A 216 -28.85 8.06 12.58
CA ALA A 216 -29.65 7.37 13.58
C ALA A 216 -29.28 5.88 13.78
N ARG A 217 -28.60 5.27 12.80
CA ARG A 217 -28.13 3.88 12.85
C ARG A 217 -26.67 3.77 13.32
N SER A 218 -26.08 4.89 13.74
CA SER A 218 -24.69 5.01 14.15
C SER A 218 -23.68 4.69 13.05
N PHE A 219 -24.04 4.91 11.78
CA PHE A 219 -23.05 5.00 10.72
C PHE A 219 -22.38 6.37 10.76
N VAL A 220 -21.06 6.35 10.65
CA VAL A 220 -20.22 7.53 10.54
C VAL A 220 -20.13 7.92 9.07
N HIS A 221 -20.57 9.12 8.74
CA HIS A 221 -20.48 9.72 7.41
C HIS A 221 -19.32 10.70 7.40
N THR A 222 -18.45 10.60 6.40
CA THR A 222 -17.34 11.55 6.20
C THR A 222 -17.38 12.11 4.80
N MET A 223 -17.11 13.40 4.65
CA MET A 223 -16.93 14.08 3.37
C MET A 223 -15.59 14.81 3.39
N VAL A 224 -14.70 14.43 2.47
CA VAL A 224 -13.37 15.04 2.33
C VAL A 224 -13.16 15.50 0.90
N GLN A 225 -12.56 16.67 0.70
CA GLN A 225 -12.19 17.10 -0.64
C GLN A 225 -10.90 16.40 -1.07
N THR A 226 -10.93 15.70 -2.20
CA THR A 226 -9.79 14.89 -2.70
C THR A 226 -9.04 15.56 -3.84
N ALA A 227 -9.72 16.41 -4.63
CA ALA A 227 -9.12 17.25 -5.67
C ALA A 227 -9.91 18.56 -5.82
N PRO A 228 -9.46 19.54 -6.63
CA PRO A 228 -10.28 20.70 -6.95
C PRO A 228 -11.65 20.25 -7.46
N ARG A 229 -12.73 20.74 -6.83
CA ARG A 229 -14.12 20.41 -7.20
C ARG A 229 -14.51 18.93 -7.08
N GLN A 230 -13.68 18.08 -6.46
CA GLN A 230 -13.97 16.66 -6.24
C GLN A 230 -13.92 16.32 -4.75
N PHE A 231 -14.95 15.62 -4.30
CA PHE A 231 -15.15 15.26 -2.91
C PHE A 231 -15.44 13.77 -2.79
N GLU A 232 -14.90 13.14 -1.77
CA GLU A 232 -15.13 11.75 -1.49
C GLU A 232 -15.96 11.61 -0.22
N TYR A 233 -17.10 10.96 -0.39
CA TYR A 233 -18.02 10.60 0.65
C TYR A 233 -17.79 9.14 1.04
N ARG A 234 -17.68 8.87 2.34
CA ARG A 234 -17.53 7.51 2.86
C ARG A 234 -18.43 7.28 4.06
N THR A 235 -18.85 6.03 4.23
CA THR A 235 -19.57 5.60 5.44
C THR A 235 -18.84 4.46 6.14
N PHE A 236 -18.86 4.48 7.47
CA PHE A 236 -18.23 3.48 8.34
C PHE A 236 -19.21 3.06 9.43
N ASP A 237 -19.17 1.80 9.86
CA ASP A 237 -19.78 1.45 11.14
C ASP A 237 -18.92 1.92 12.32
N LEU A 238 -19.45 1.84 13.53
CA LEU A 238 -18.71 2.21 14.73
C LEU A 238 -17.48 1.32 14.99
N ALA A 239 -17.34 0.16 14.34
CA ALA A 239 -16.12 -0.66 14.42
C ALA A 239 -15.06 -0.21 13.40
N GLY A 240 -15.36 0.80 12.60
CA GLY A 240 -14.49 1.36 11.57
C GLY A 240 -14.47 0.56 10.27
N LYS A 241 -15.41 -0.38 10.07
CA LYS A 241 -15.54 -1.06 8.78
C LYS A 241 -16.27 -0.15 7.80
N GLN A 242 -15.58 0.20 6.73
CA GLN A 242 -16.14 0.97 5.61
C GLN A 242 -17.30 0.20 4.96
N LYS A 243 -18.39 0.90 4.67
CA LYS A 243 -19.61 0.35 4.05
C LYS A 243 -19.84 0.89 2.65
N GLU A 244 -19.58 2.18 2.44
CA GLU A 244 -19.84 2.84 1.16
C GLU A 244 -18.74 3.88 0.87
N VAL A 245 -18.45 4.05 -0.42
CA VAL A 245 -17.62 5.12 -0.97
C VAL A 245 -18.35 5.69 -2.18
N LYS A 246 -18.44 7.01 -2.27
CA LYS A 246 -18.97 7.74 -3.43
C LYS A 246 -18.10 8.95 -3.70
N VAL A 247 -17.98 9.31 -4.97
CA VAL A 247 -17.32 10.55 -5.39
C VAL A 247 -18.39 11.55 -5.82
N TYR A 248 -18.28 12.77 -5.33
CA TYR A 248 -19.13 13.90 -5.68
C TYR A 248 -18.30 14.98 -6.35
N LEU A 249 -18.84 15.55 -7.43
CA LEU A 249 -18.28 16.72 -8.09
C LEU A 249 -19.05 17.97 -7.66
N PHE A 250 -18.36 19.10 -7.62
CA PHE A 250 -19.02 20.39 -7.48
C PHE A 250 -19.97 20.65 -8.64
N GLU A 251 -21.19 21.06 -8.31
CA GLU A 251 -22.19 21.53 -9.25
C GLU A 251 -23.04 22.61 -8.56
N GLY A 252 -22.78 23.88 -8.89
CA GLY A 252 -23.39 25.06 -8.26
C GLY A 252 -22.94 25.32 -6.81
N THR A 253 -22.96 24.28 -5.97
CA THR A 253 -22.56 24.30 -4.56
C THR A 253 -21.65 23.12 -4.23
N ASN A 254 -20.80 23.27 -3.21
CA ASN A 254 -19.99 22.16 -2.70
C ASN A 254 -20.91 21.11 -2.06
N PRO A 255 -20.66 19.81 -2.30
CA PRO A 255 -21.35 18.75 -1.56
C PRO A 255 -21.03 18.86 -0.06
N ARG A 256 -22.07 18.81 0.76
CA ARG A 256 -21.96 18.89 2.22
C ARG A 256 -22.89 17.89 2.91
N LEU A 257 -22.47 17.40 4.07
CA LEU A 257 -23.27 16.56 4.95
C LEU A 257 -24.28 17.41 5.71
N VAL A 258 -25.54 16.98 5.69
CA VAL A 258 -26.62 17.55 6.49
C VAL A 258 -27.34 16.43 7.20
N ARG A 259 -27.56 16.60 8.51
CA ARG A 259 -28.34 15.68 9.33
C ARG A 259 -29.75 16.22 9.47
N ASP A 260 -30.72 15.39 9.11
CA ASP A 260 -32.14 15.64 9.37
C ASP A 260 -32.37 15.64 10.89
N PRO A 261 -32.93 16.72 11.47
CA PRO A 261 -33.10 16.84 12.91
C PRO A 261 -34.14 15.85 13.48
N ASP A 262 -35.14 15.47 12.69
CA ASP A 262 -36.28 14.66 13.14
C ASP A 262 -36.00 13.18 12.94
N LEU A 263 -35.45 12.82 11.77
CA LEU A 263 -35.18 11.42 11.41
C LEU A 263 -33.76 10.99 11.78
N GLY A 264 -32.85 11.92 12.07
CA GLY A 264 -31.43 11.64 12.30
C GLY A 264 -30.72 11.06 11.08
N ARG A 265 -31.32 11.15 9.88
CA ARG A 265 -30.74 10.69 8.63
C ARG A 265 -29.68 11.67 8.16
N VAL A 266 -28.54 11.18 7.71
CA VAL A 266 -27.52 12.02 7.06
C VAL A 266 -27.71 11.96 5.55
N ILE A 267 -27.76 13.12 4.91
CA ILE A 267 -27.87 13.30 3.46
C ILE A 267 -26.74 14.19 2.95
N VAL A 268 -26.38 14.01 1.67
CA VAL A 268 -25.48 14.92 0.96
C VAL A 268 -26.34 15.96 0.23
N LEU A 269 -26.09 17.24 0.49
CA LEU A 269 -26.68 18.36 -0.25
C LEU A 269 -25.62 19.04 -1.11
N GLY A 270 -26.00 19.44 -2.32
CA GLY A 270 -25.10 20.09 -3.26
C GLY A 270 -24.17 19.13 -3.98
N GLY A 271 -23.59 19.60 -5.08
CA GLY A 271 -22.81 18.77 -6.00
C GLY A 271 -23.64 17.73 -6.74
N ARG A 272 -22.99 17.01 -7.65
CA ARG A 272 -23.55 15.80 -8.27
C ARG A 272 -22.72 14.58 -7.98
N LEU A 273 -23.37 13.43 -8.00
CA LEU A 273 -22.67 12.15 -7.93
C LEU A 273 -21.86 11.97 -9.22
N ALA A 274 -20.59 11.62 -9.06
CA ALA A 274 -19.70 11.30 -10.16
C ALA A 274 -20.03 9.92 -10.72
N VAL A 275 -19.92 9.77 -12.04
CA VAL A 275 -20.14 8.50 -12.75
C VAL A 275 -18.78 7.90 -13.12
N GLU A 276 -18.52 6.69 -12.66
CA GLU A 276 -17.30 5.96 -13.00
C GLU A 276 -17.23 5.69 -14.51
N GLY A 277 -16.04 5.86 -15.09
CA GLY A 277 -15.81 5.73 -16.54
C GLY A 277 -16.11 7.00 -17.35
N LEU A 278 -16.83 7.97 -16.78
CA LEU A 278 -17.04 9.29 -17.39
C LEU A 278 -16.25 10.36 -16.64
N ASP A 279 -16.39 10.40 -15.32
CA ASP A 279 -15.87 11.47 -14.47
C ASP A 279 -14.57 11.06 -13.75
N PHE A 280 -14.39 9.78 -13.48
CA PHE A 280 -13.18 9.23 -12.87
C PHE A 280 -13.04 7.74 -13.18
N ASN A 281 -11.80 7.24 -13.19
CA ASN A 281 -11.48 5.84 -13.38
C ASN A 281 -10.91 5.24 -12.09
N THR A 282 -11.47 4.13 -11.61
CA THR A 282 -10.89 3.38 -10.50
C THR A 282 -9.78 2.45 -11.03
N ALA A 283 -8.56 3.00 -11.09
CA ALA A 283 -7.27 2.33 -11.37
C ALA A 283 -7.03 1.76 -12.79
N GLY A 284 -6.02 2.33 -13.47
CA GLY A 284 -5.07 1.55 -14.28
C GLY A 284 -5.18 1.57 -15.80
N GLU A 285 -6.20 2.19 -16.38
CA GLU A 285 -6.31 2.34 -17.83
C GLU A 285 -6.51 3.82 -18.13
N GLY A 286 -5.46 4.44 -18.67
CA GLY A 286 -5.59 5.77 -19.26
C GLY A 286 -6.65 5.73 -20.35
N PRO A 287 -7.36 6.83 -20.63
CA PRO A 287 -8.33 6.84 -21.70
C PRO A 287 -7.61 6.44 -22.99
N THR A 288 -8.00 5.30 -23.59
CA THR A 288 -7.79 5.11 -25.02
C THR A 288 -8.46 6.29 -25.69
N PRO A 289 -7.73 7.14 -26.46
CA PRO A 289 -8.36 8.24 -27.14
C PRO A 289 -9.36 7.67 -28.16
N ALA A 290 -10.64 7.74 -27.81
CA ALA A 290 -11.71 7.57 -28.78
C ALA A 290 -11.76 8.86 -29.62
N GLY A 291 -11.60 8.72 -30.93
CA GLY A 291 -11.87 9.79 -31.90
C GLY A 291 -10.64 10.55 -32.37
N LEU A 292 -9.86 9.94 -33.25
CA LEU A 292 -9.10 10.64 -34.29
C LEU A 292 -9.65 10.26 -35.68
N ASP A 293 -10.96 10.13 -35.78
CA ASP A 293 -11.67 10.17 -37.05
C ASP A 293 -12.43 11.50 -37.07
N ASP A 294 -11.75 12.56 -37.50
CA ASP A 294 -12.37 13.75 -38.14
C ASP A 294 -11.33 14.88 -38.31
N ALA A 295 -10.62 14.88 -39.44
CA ALA A 295 -10.21 16.11 -40.12
C ALA A 295 -9.99 15.85 -41.63
N PRO A 296 -10.38 16.79 -42.51
CA PRO A 296 -10.52 16.60 -43.95
C PRO A 296 -9.19 16.70 -44.72
N GLY A 297 -9.15 16.06 -45.89
CA GLY A 297 -7.93 15.66 -46.60
C GLY A 297 -7.13 16.74 -47.33
N VAL A 298 -5.96 16.29 -47.80
CA VAL A 298 -5.12 16.92 -48.84
C VAL A 298 -4.39 15.82 -49.63
N GLY A 299 -4.74 15.69 -50.91
CA GLY A 299 -3.86 15.53 -52.08
C GLY A 299 -2.80 14.42 -52.16
N ASP A 300 -3.03 13.51 -53.12
CA ASP A 300 -2.08 12.90 -54.08
C ASP A 300 -0.57 12.94 -53.79
N VAL A 301 0.05 11.75 -53.63
CA VAL A 301 1.36 11.42 -54.24
C VAL A 301 1.42 9.93 -54.64
N ALA A 302 1.73 9.75 -55.92
CA ALA A 302 2.00 8.56 -56.75
C ALA A 302 2.50 7.24 -56.09
N GLN A 303 1.91 6.13 -56.54
CA GLN A 303 2.52 4.79 -56.59
C GLN A 303 3.53 4.71 -57.75
N PRO A 304 4.66 3.99 -57.59
CA PRO A 304 5.38 3.46 -58.73
C PRO A 304 4.81 2.10 -59.17
N ASP A 305 4.66 1.99 -60.49
CA ASP A 305 4.44 0.80 -61.29
C ASP A 305 5.41 -0.34 -60.95
N ASP A 306 4.88 -1.56 -60.91
CA ASP A 306 5.57 -2.76 -61.37
C ASP A 306 4.56 -3.60 -62.17
N THR A 307 4.57 -3.38 -63.48
CA THR A 307 4.12 -4.31 -64.53
C THR A 307 5.40 -5.07 -64.95
N ILE A 308 5.50 -6.38 -65.19
CA ILE A 308 4.79 -7.33 -66.08
C ILE A 308 5.34 -8.75 -65.76
N ILE A 309 4.64 -9.79 -66.24
CA ILE A 309 5.07 -11.18 -66.63
C ILE A 309 4.44 -12.22 -65.69
N GLU A 310 3.61 -13.20 -66.09
CA GLU A 310 3.19 -13.74 -67.40
C GLU A 310 1.91 -14.58 -67.22
N ASP A 311 1.22 -14.80 -68.34
CA ASP A 311 0.04 -15.65 -68.55
C ASP A 311 0.27 -17.17 -68.39
N LEU A 312 -0.86 -17.88 -68.20
CA LEU A 312 -1.19 -19.28 -68.57
C LEU A 312 -0.94 -20.44 -67.56
N PRO A 313 -1.74 -21.55 -67.62
CA PRO A 313 -3.17 -21.65 -67.31
C PRO A 313 -3.55 -22.76 -66.29
N ASP A 314 -4.83 -22.72 -65.94
CA ASP A 314 -5.64 -23.73 -65.26
C ASP A 314 -5.48 -25.17 -65.81
N MET A 315 -5.25 -26.14 -64.92
CA MET A 315 -5.36 -27.57 -65.20
C MET A 315 -6.12 -28.25 -64.06
N ALA A 316 -7.34 -28.63 -64.43
CA ALA A 316 -8.27 -29.43 -63.67
C ALA A 316 -7.71 -30.81 -63.28
N ASP A 317 -8.18 -31.28 -62.12
CA ASP A 317 -8.79 -32.59 -61.94
C ASP A 317 -8.01 -33.83 -62.41
N ARG A 318 -7.39 -34.55 -61.46
CA ARG A 318 -7.36 -36.03 -61.41
C ARG A 318 -6.50 -36.54 -60.25
N ALA A 319 -7.14 -37.20 -59.28
CA ALA A 319 -6.82 -38.57 -58.89
C ALA A 319 -7.84 -39.09 -57.86
N LYS A 320 -8.73 -39.97 -58.34
CA LYS A 320 -9.21 -41.10 -57.54
C LYS A 320 -8.06 -42.12 -57.46
N GLU A 321 -7.59 -42.40 -56.26
CA GLU A 321 -7.43 -43.72 -55.63
C GLU A 321 -6.93 -43.55 -54.19
#